data_AF-A0A7W8NGQ6-F1
#
_entry.id   AF-A0A7W8NGQ6-F1
#
_cell.length_a   1.000
_cell.length_b   1.000
_cell.length_c   1.000
_cell.angle_alpha   90.00
_cell.angle_beta   90.00
_cell.angle_gamma   90.00
#
_symmetry.space_group_name_H-M   'P 1'
#
loop_
_entity.id
_entity.type
_entity.pdbx_description
1 polymer ?
#
loop_
_entity_poly.entity_id
_entity_poly.type
_entity_poly.pdbx_seq_one_letter_code
_entity_poly.pdbx_strand_id
1 'polypeptide(L)'
;MGFTFVFLLLHLLLLFVVALCAGSLLGLICWRSTRGRRGSLALTFTAALLPTVLILVTGFLFVSPWMFTGGQDWDRGSMDTFKTPLGGGYFATSFDSSDAPSFLDPAHDTATQPKIVAFGCWNRQPFLRLHDHLPYVQVQVTKRQLLVFPSEAQLRSSLALPTGQRLPWTDRAGFEGSPCMPQVPTGFQGVSSTLWTLLSLSTLGCALGLGVWFWRVRTSPVIWPERSGPNW
;
A
#
# COMPACT_ATOMS: atom_id res chain seq x y z
N MET A 1 -14.01 -1.37 -9.87
CA MET A 1 -13.10 -2.17 -9.01
C MET A 1 -13.76 -2.98 -7.86
N GLY A 2 -15.09 -3.14 -7.79
CA GLY A 2 -15.75 -3.80 -6.63
C GLY A 2 -15.49 -5.31 -6.47
N PHE A 3 -15.30 -6.03 -7.58
CA PHE A 3 -15.15 -7.49 -7.54
C PHE A 3 -13.80 -7.91 -6.91
N THR A 4 -12.69 -7.26 -7.29
CA THR A 4 -11.37 -7.51 -6.72
C THR A 4 -11.29 -7.17 -5.23
N PHE A 5 -12.01 -6.14 -4.78
CA PHE A 5 -12.09 -5.79 -3.35
C PHE A 5 -12.84 -6.84 -2.53
N VAL A 6 -14.01 -7.29 -3.00
CA VAL A 6 -14.77 -8.36 -2.34
C VAL A 6 -13.92 -9.63 -2.27
N PHE A 7 -13.19 -9.96 -3.33
CA PHE A 7 -12.26 -11.09 -3.34
C PHE A 7 -11.12 -10.92 -2.34
N LEU A 8 -10.50 -9.74 -2.25
CA LEU A 8 -9.43 -9.45 -1.28
C LEU A 8 -9.95 -9.59 0.16
N LEU A 9 -11.12 -9.02 0.45
CA LEU A 9 -11.71 -9.04 1.78
C LEU A 9 -12.12 -10.46 2.19
N LEU A 10 -12.67 -11.24 1.25
CA LEU A 10 -12.94 -12.66 1.43
C LEU A 10 -11.65 -13.45 1.70
N HIS A 11 -10.57 -13.17 0.96
CA HIS A 11 -9.27 -13.84 1.18
C HIS A 11 -8.68 -13.51 2.54
N LEU A 12 -8.75 -12.25 2.99
CA LEU A 12 -8.29 -11.85 4.32
C LEU A 12 -9.10 -12.52 5.42
N LEU A 13 -10.43 -12.58 5.26
CA LEU A 13 -11.31 -13.28 6.19
C LEU A 13 -10.95 -14.77 6.26
N LEU A 14 -10.72 -15.40 5.10
CA LEU A 14 -10.39 -16.82 5.02
C LEU A 14 -9.01 -17.11 5.63
N LEU A 15 -8.01 -16.25 5.39
CA LEU A 15 -6.71 -16.32 6.05
C LEU A 15 -6.82 -16.15 7.57
N PHE A 16 -7.66 -15.24 8.05
CA PHE A 16 -7.92 -15.05 9.47
C PHE A 16 -8.54 -16.29 10.13
N VAL A 17 -9.55 -16.89 9.48
CA VAL A 17 -10.19 -18.13 9.95
C VAL A 17 -9.16 -19.27 9.99
N VAL A 18 -8.38 -19.44 8.93
CA VAL A 18 -7.32 -20.46 8.86
C VAL A 18 -6.29 -20.25 9.97
N ALA A 19 -5.90 -19.00 10.25
CA ALA A 19 -4.95 -18.66 11.31
C ALA A 19 -5.48 -19.05 12.70
N LEU A 20 -6.74 -18.74 12.99
CA LEU A 20 -7.39 -19.12 14.24
C LEU A 20 -7.50 -20.64 14.40
N CYS A 21 -7.88 -21.35 13.35
CA CYS A 21 -7.94 -22.82 13.36
C CYS A 21 -6.56 -23.43 13.61
N ALA A 22 -5.52 -22.96 12.90
CA ALA A 22 -4.16 -23.44 13.03
C ALA A 22 -3.57 -23.16 14.43
N GLY A 23 -3.77 -21.95 14.95
CA GLY A 23 -3.37 -21.58 16.31
C GLY A 23 -4.06 -22.44 17.37
N SER A 24 -5.37 -22.67 17.23
CA SER A 24 -6.14 -23.51 18.16
C SER A 24 -5.64 -24.96 18.17
N LEU A 25 -5.38 -25.55 16.98
CA LEU A 25 -4.82 -26.89 16.84
C LEU A 25 -3.43 -27.01 17.49
N LEU A 26 -2.54 -26.04 17.25
CA LEU A 26 -1.21 -25.99 17.86
C LEU A 26 -1.28 -25.84 19.39
N GLY A 27 -2.18 -24.99 19.89
CA GLY A 27 -2.45 -24.84 21.32
C GLY A 27 -2.89 -26.16 21.96
N LEU A 28 -3.82 -26.89 21.33
CA LEU A 28 -4.28 -28.19 21.82
C LEU A 28 -3.15 -29.25 21.83
N ILE A 29 -2.32 -29.29 20.78
CA ILE A 29 -1.17 -30.20 20.70
C ILE A 29 -0.15 -29.88 21.81
N CYS A 30 0.21 -28.61 21.98
CA CYS A 30 1.10 -28.17 23.05
C CYS A 30 0.52 -28.46 24.44
N TRP A 31 -0.79 -28.30 24.63
CA TRP A 31 -1.43 -28.54 25.92
C TRP A 31 -1.34 -30.01 26.29
N ARG A 32 -1.64 -30.88 25.32
CA ARG A 32 -1.56 -32.32 25.50
C ARG A 32 -0.12 -32.78 25.79
N SER A 33 0.89 -32.20 25.15
CA SER A 33 2.30 -32.60 25.29
C SER A 33 2.99 -32.04 26.54
N THR A 34 2.51 -30.92 27.09
CA THR A 34 3.14 -30.23 28.24
C THR A 34 2.33 -30.32 29.53
N ARG A 35 1.24 -31.10 29.55
CA ARG A 35 0.36 -31.28 30.71
C ARG A 35 1.16 -31.73 31.94
N GLY A 36 1.07 -30.97 33.03
CA GLY A 36 1.76 -31.25 34.30
C GLY A 36 3.12 -30.56 34.49
N ARG A 37 3.64 -29.83 33.50
CA ARG A 37 4.87 -29.02 33.65
C ARG A 37 4.54 -27.58 34.06
N ARG A 38 5.31 -27.01 34.99
CA ARG A 38 5.22 -25.56 35.32
C ARG A 38 5.52 -24.75 34.06
N GLY A 39 4.66 -23.79 33.72
CA GLY A 39 4.77 -22.96 32.51
C GLY A 39 4.07 -23.51 31.26
N SER A 40 3.38 -24.66 31.33
CA SER A 40 2.65 -25.23 30.18
C SER A 40 1.59 -24.29 29.62
N LEU A 41 0.92 -23.51 30.49
CA LEU A 41 -0.08 -22.50 30.11
C LEU A 41 0.53 -21.37 29.27
N ALA A 42 1.71 -20.88 29.63
CA ALA A 42 2.39 -19.84 28.84
C ALA A 42 2.82 -20.39 27.47
N LEU A 43 3.35 -21.62 27.43
CA LEU A 43 3.81 -22.27 26.20
C LEU A 43 2.65 -22.57 25.23
N THR A 44 1.51 -23.02 25.75
CA THR A 44 0.29 -23.23 24.95
C THR A 44 -0.30 -21.95 24.41
N PHE A 45 -0.33 -20.90 25.25
CA PHE A 45 -0.82 -19.60 24.83
C PHE A 45 0.05 -19.02 23.72
N THR A 46 1.38 -19.06 23.87
CA THR A 46 2.32 -18.60 22.83
C THR A 46 2.22 -19.43 21.56
N ALA A 47 2.09 -20.76 21.66
CA ALA A 47 1.94 -21.64 20.49
C ALA A 47 0.62 -21.40 19.72
N ALA A 48 -0.44 -20.97 20.41
CA ALA A 48 -1.71 -20.62 19.78
C ALA A 48 -1.70 -19.20 19.20
N LEU A 49 -1.01 -18.25 19.85
CA LEU A 49 -0.96 -16.86 19.42
C LEU A 49 0.00 -16.63 18.25
N LEU A 50 1.15 -17.30 18.24
CA LEU A 50 2.23 -17.07 17.28
C LEU A 50 1.77 -17.21 15.81
N PRO A 51 1.03 -18.26 15.39
CA PRO A 51 0.57 -18.41 14.01
C PRO A 51 -0.44 -17.32 13.65
N THR A 52 -1.30 -16.96 14.60
CA THR A 52 -2.33 -15.94 14.44
C THR A 52 -1.70 -14.57 14.22
N VAL A 53 -0.71 -14.21 15.04
CA VAL A 53 0.05 -12.96 14.90
C VAL A 53 0.85 -12.94 13.61
N LEU A 54 1.53 -14.03 13.26
CA LEU A 54 2.30 -14.12 12.01
C LEU A 54 1.38 -13.90 10.79
N ILE A 55 0.25 -14.60 10.71
CA ILE A 55 -0.67 -14.47 9.56
C ILE A 55 -1.33 -13.08 9.53
N LEU A 56 -1.70 -12.52 10.68
CA LEU A 56 -2.23 -11.15 10.76
C LEU A 56 -1.20 -10.12 10.30
N VAL A 57 0.05 -10.24 10.74
CA VAL A 57 1.13 -9.34 10.32
C VAL A 57 1.42 -9.51 8.83
N THR A 58 1.52 -10.75 8.32
CA THR A 58 1.73 -11.00 6.89
C THR A 58 0.56 -10.49 6.05
N GLY A 59 -0.69 -10.69 6.49
CA GLY A 59 -1.89 -10.17 5.83
C GLY A 59 -1.94 -8.64 5.84
N PHE A 60 -1.70 -8.01 6.98
CA PHE A 60 -1.63 -6.54 7.09
C PHE A 60 -0.53 -5.97 6.20
N LEU A 61 0.62 -6.66 6.13
CA LEU A 61 1.72 -6.27 5.24
C LEU A 61 1.36 -6.48 3.77
N PHE A 62 0.64 -7.55 3.38
CA PHE A 62 0.17 -7.77 2.00
C PHE A 62 -0.77 -6.67 1.52
N VAL A 63 -1.64 -6.21 2.43
CA VAL A 63 -2.63 -5.19 2.11
C VAL A 63 -2.04 -3.79 2.24
N SER A 64 -1.02 -3.59 3.07
CA SER A 64 -0.38 -2.29 3.34
C SER A 64 0.04 -1.52 2.07
N PRO A 65 0.81 -2.09 1.12
CA PRO A 65 1.16 -1.39 -0.11
C PRO A 65 -0.07 -0.92 -0.88
N TRP A 66 -1.12 -1.74 -0.92
CA TRP A 66 -2.39 -1.42 -1.56
C TRP A 66 -3.21 -0.39 -0.76
N MET A 67 -3.11 -0.38 0.58
CA MET A 67 -3.69 0.67 1.42
C MET A 67 -2.92 1.98 1.32
N PHE A 68 -1.61 1.97 1.07
CA PHE A 68 -0.80 3.18 0.98
C PHE A 68 -0.84 3.79 -0.42
N THR A 69 -0.95 2.97 -1.47
CA THR A 69 -1.21 3.47 -2.83
C THR A 69 -2.69 3.75 -3.09
N GLY A 70 -3.60 2.94 -2.54
CA GLY A 70 -5.06 3.06 -2.71
C GLY A 70 -5.80 3.76 -1.56
N GLY A 71 -5.18 4.00 -0.41
CA GLY A 71 -5.82 4.71 0.72
C GLY A 71 -5.97 6.20 0.51
N GLN A 72 -5.28 6.78 -0.47
CA GLN A 72 -5.60 8.12 -0.98
C GLN A 72 -6.80 8.11 -1.95
N ASP A 73 -7.22 6.93 -2.44
CA ASP A 73 -8.39 6.70 -3.30
C ASP A 73 -9.60 6.13 -2.51
N TRP A 74 -9.41 5.70 -1.26
CA TRP A 74 -10.45 5.03 -0.45
C TRP A 74 -11.53 5.95 0.10
N ASP A 75 -11.32 7.27 0.12
CA ASP A 75 -12.24 8.21 0.78
C ASP A 75 -13.36 8.77 -0.12
N ARG A 76 -13.55 8.25 -1.35
CA ARG A 76 -14.58 8.74 -2.29
C ARG A 76 -15.37 7.60 -2.95
N GLY A 77 -16.15 6.90 -2.13
CA GLY A 77 -16.95 5.73 -2.50
C GLY A 77 -17.69 5.78 -3.85
N SER A 78 -17.76 4.60 -4.48
CA SER A 78 -18.59 4.22 -5.64
C SER A 78 -18.26 4.79 -7.02
N MET A 79 -17.39 5.79 -7.14
CA MET A 79 -16.89 6.24 -8.45
C MET A 79 -15.40 5.90 -8.58
N ASP A 80 -15.00 5.23 -9.66
CA ASP A 80 -13.60 4.95 -9.97
C ASP A 80 -12.90 6.29 -10.27
N THR A 81 -12.49 7.00 -9.20
CA THR A 81 -11.78 8.26 -9.25
C THR A 81 -10.29 8.01 -9.39
N PHE A 82 -9.67 8.53 -10.44
CA PHE A 82 -8.23 8.43 -10.69
C PHE A 82 -7.55 9.74 -10.33
N LYS A 83 -6.51 9.68 -9.51
CA LYS A 83 -5.70 10.85 -9.12
C LYS A 83 -4.33 10.80 -9.80
N THR A 84 -4.13 11.66 -10.79
CA THR A 84 -2.81 11.88 -11.39
C THR A 84 -2.03 12.90 -10.55
N PRO A 85 -0.89 12.52 -9.95
CA PRO A 85 -0.13 13.42 -9.09
C PRO A 85 0.53 14.53 -9.92
N LEU A 86 0.33 15.78 -9.51
CA LEU A 86 0.95 16.95 -10.13
C LEU A 86 2.18 17.43 -9.35
N GLY A 87 2.37 16.94 -8.12
CA GLY A 87 3.44 17.35 -7.23
C GLY A 87 3.04 18.50 -6.30
N GLY A 88 3.86 18.76 -5.28
CA GLY A 88 3.59 19.82 -4.30
C GLY A 88 2.35 19.60 -3.42
N GLY A 89 1.75 18.41 -3.44
CA GLY A 89 0.49 18.09 -2.76
C GLY A 89 -0.77 18.26 -3.61
N TYR A 90 -0.62 18.60 -4.89
CA TYR A 90 -1.74 18.77 -5.82
C TYR A 90 -1.95 17.54 -6.70
N PHE A 91 -3.21 17.28 -7.05
CA PHE A 91 -3.62 16.15 -7.87
C PHE A 91 -4.63 16.57 -8.93
N ALA A 92 -4.57 15.93 -10.10
CA ALA A 92 -5.62 15.99 -11.09
C ALA A 92 -6.52 14.76 -10.91
N THR A 93 -7.77 14.98 -10.51
CA THR A 93 -8.74 13.92 -10.20
C THR A 93 -9.73 13.77 -11.35
N SER A 94 -9.85 12.61 -11.97
CA SER A 94 -10.86 12.31 -12.99
C SER A 94 -11.80 11.20 -12.53
N PHE A 95 -13.07 11.29 -12.90
CA PHE A 95 -14.05 10.21 -12.69
C PHE A 95 -14.08 9.36 -13.95
N ASP A 96 -13.60 8.10 -13.91
CA ASP A 96 -13.42 7.20 -15.07
C ASP A 96 -12.05 7.31 -15.80
N SER A 97 -11.68 6.24 -16.50
CA SER A 97 -10.30 5.81 -16.73
C SER A 97 -9.63 6.31 -18.02
N SER A 98 -10.29 7.02 -18.93
CA SER A 98 -9.62 7.50 -20.17
C SER A 98 -9.98 8.90 -20.66
N ASP A 99 -11.25 9.31 -20.63
CA ASP A 99 -11.71 10.50 -21.38
C ASP A 99 -12.49 11.52 -20.54
N ALA A 100 -12.62 11.27 -19.24
CA ALA A 100 -13.40 12.13 -18.37
C ALA A 100 -12.64 13.39 -17.97
N PRO A 101 -13.34 14.53 -17.78
CA PRO A 101 -12.71 15.77 -17.34
C PRO A 101 -12.02 15.56 -15.99
N SER A 102 -10.74 15.91 -15.92
CA SER A 102 -10.01 15.95 -14.66
C SER A 102 -10.26 17.28 -13.94
N PHE A 103 -10.20 17.29 -12.62
CA PHE A 103 -10.39 18.44 -11.76
C PHE A 103 -9.16 18.61 -10.86
N LEU A 104 -8.85 19.84 -10.45
CA LEU A 104 -7.69 20.10 -9.58
C LEU A 104 -8.04 19.94 -8.10
N ASP A 105 -7.26 19.14 -7.36
CA ASP A 105 -7.40 18.86 -5.91
C ASP A 105 -6.14 19.36 -5.15
N PRO A 106 -6.26 19.99 -3.96
CA PRO A 106 -7.49 20.33 -3.23
C PRO A 106 -8.15 21.61 -3.73
N ALA A 107 -9.37 21.47 -4.24
CA ALA A 107 -10.32 22.55 -4.36
C ALA A 107 -11.32 22.43 -3.21
N HIS A 108 -11.42 23.48 -2.39
CA HIS A 108 -12.24 23.51 -1.16
C HIS A 108 -13.75 23.38 -1.40
N ASP A 109 -14.22 23.35 -2.65
CA ASP A 109 -15.63 23.17 -2.98
C ASP A 109 -15.78 22.28 -4.21
N THR A 110 -16.63 21.25 -4.13
CA THR A 110 -16.81 20.24 -5.19
C THR A 110 -17.75 20.70 -6.30
N ALA A 111 -18.59 21.71 -6.03
CA ALA A 111 -19.61 22.17 -6.97
C ALA A 111 -19.08 23.02 -8.14
N THR A 112 -17.87 23.59 -8.03
CA THR A 112 -17.31 24.53 -9.02
C THR A 112 -15.84 24.24 -9.35
N GLN A 113 -15.42 22.97 -9.33
CA GLN A 113 -14.04 22.64 -9.63
C GLN A 113 -13.73 22.91 -11.11
N PRO A 114 -12.71 23.70 -11.44
CA PRO A 114 -12.39 24.00 -12.81
C PRO A 114 -11.85 22.74 -13.51
N LYS A 115 -12.47 22.41 -14.64
CA LYS A 115 -12.10 21.25 -15.46
C LYS A 115 -10.75 21.49 -16.15
N ILE A 116 -9.84 20.55 -16.00
CA ILE A 116 -8.55 20.50 -16.71
C ILE A 116 -8.81 19.96 -18.12
N VAL A 117 -8.39 20.73 -19.12
CA VAL A 117 -8.56 20.41 -20.55
C VAL A 117 -7.26 19.95 -21.18
N ALA A 118 -6.12 20.43 -20.67
CA ALA A 118 -4.81 20.02 -21.16
C ALA A 118 -3.78 20.06 -20.04
N PHE A 119 -2.83 19.15 -20.13
CA PHE A 119 -1.67 19.06 -19.26
C PHE A 119 -0.44 19.53 -20.03
N GLY A 120 0.59 19.95 -19.31
CA GLY A 120 1.83 20.35 -19.92
C GLY A 120 3.00 20.21 -18.96
N CYS A 121 4.17 19.98 -19.54
CA CYS A 121 5.41 19.78 -18.81
C CYS A 121 6.54 20.57 -19.46
N TRP A 122 7.19 21.44 -18.71
CA TRP A 122 8.36 22.17 -19.16
C TRP A 122 9.38 22.30 -18.04
N ASN A 123 10.64 21.92 -18.28
CA ASN A 123 11.71 21.95 -17.28
C ASN A 123 11.30 21.34 -15.91
N ARG A 124 10.62 20.19 -15.94
CA ARG A 124 10.07 19.49 -14.75
C ARG A 124 9.03 20.30 -13.96
N GLN A 125 8.44 21.31 -14.58
CA GLN A 125 7.32 22.06 -14.01
C GLN A 125 6.01 21.68 -14.70
N PRO A 126 5.04 21.14 -13.94
CA PRO A 126 3.69 20.91 -14.43
C PRO A 126 2.95 22.23 -14.63
N PHE A 127 2.21 22.32 -15.72
CA PHE A 127 1.23 23.37 -15.94
C PHE A 127 -0.03 22.81 -16.61
N LEU A 128 -1.15 23.48 -16.41
CA LEU A 128 -2.48 23.01 -16.78
C LEU A 128 -3.26 24.11 -17.49
N ARG A 129 -4.20 23.70 -18.34
CA ARG A 129 -5.21 24.58 -18.94
C ARG A 129 -6.58 24.19 -18.44
N LEU A 130 -7.37 25.18 -18.00
CA LEU A 130 -8.72 24.98 -17.47
C LEU A 130 -9.81 25.37 -18.50
N HIS A 131 -11.01 24.79 -18.40
CA HIS A 131 -12.10 24.91 -19.39
C HIS A 131 -12.89 26.22 -19.28
N ASP A 132 -13.24 26.63 -18.07
CA ASP A 132 -14.22 27.70 -17.85
C ASP A 132 -13.52 29.07 -17.79
N HIS A 133 -13.53 29.80 -18.92
CA HIS A 133 -13.08 31.19 -19.08
C HIS A 133 -11.60 31.51 -18.75
N LEU A 134 -10.74 30.47 -18.84
CA LEU A 134 -9.27 30.44 -18.90
C LEU A 134 -8.48 31.09 -17.75
N PRO A 135 -8.17 30.28 -16.72
CA PRO A 135 -6.87 30.36 -16.09
C PRO A 135 -5.93 29.24 -16.55
N TYR A 136 -4.70 29.63 -16.90
CA TYR A 136 -3.56 28.75 -17.04
C TYR A 136 -2.93 28.58 -15.66
N VAL A 137 -2.68 27.35 -15.22
CA VAL A 137 -2.16 27.08 -13.87
C VAL A 137 -0.77 26.50 -13.96
N GLN A 138 0.15 27.00 -13.16
CA GLN A 138 1.48 26.42 -12.97
C GLN A 138 1.57 25.85 -11.55
N VAL A 139 2.01 24.60 -11.46
CA VAL A 139 2.21 23.93 -10.17
C VAL A 139 3.66 24.11 -9.76
N GLN A 140 3.91 24.92 -8.73
CA GLN A 140 5.25 25.08 -8.18
C GLN A 140 5.54 23.98 -7.16
N VAL A 141 6.04 22.85 -7.65
CA VAL A 141 6.30 21.63 -6.86
C VAL A 141 7.13 21.91 -5.61
N THR A 142 8.25 22.64 -5.73
CA THR A 142 9.16 22.93 -4.61
C THR A 142 8.53 23.85 -3.57
N LYS A 143 7.73 24.82 -3.99
CA LYS A 143 7.09 25.80 -3.09
C LYS A 143 5.70 25.37 -2.61
N ARG A 144 5.17 24.25 -3.12
CA ARG A 144 3.81 23.74 -2.83
C ARG A 144 2.74 24.81 -3.04
N GLN A 145 2.79 25.47 -4.20
CA GLN A 145 1.89 26.56 -4.55
C GLN A 145 1.34 26.39 -5.97
N LEU A 146 0.11 26.87 -6.18
CA LEU A 146 -0.49 27.03 -7.50
C LEU A 146 -0.41 28.49 -7.90
N LEU A 147 0.19 28.76 -9.06
CA LEU A 147 0.14 30.07 -9.69
C LEU A 147 -0.90 30.05 -10.80
N VAL A 148 -1.80 31.02 -10.78
CA VAL A 148 -2.89 31.15 -11.73
C VAL A 148 -2.58 32.33 -12.64
N PHE A 149 -2.59 32.10 -13.95
CA PHE A 149 -2.29 33.09 -14.97
C PHE A 149 -3.53 33.32 -15.85
N PRO A 150 -3.99 34.57 -15.99
CA PRO A 150 -5.12 34.92 -16.85
C PRO A 150 -4.83 34.77 -18.36
N SER A 151 -3.57 34.63 -18.79
CA SER A 151 -3.24 34.47 -20.20
C SER A 151 -2.06 33.55 -20.46
N GLU A 152 -2.03 32.95 -21.65
CA GLU A 152 -0.94 32.06 -22.08
C GLU A 152 0.40 32.79 -22.12
N ALA A 153 0.40 34.07 -22.53
CA ALA A 153 1.60 34.88 -22.60
C ALA A 153 2.26 35.03 -21.22
N GLN A 154 1.46 35.19 -20.15
CA GLN A 154 1.99 35.28 -18.79
C GLN A 154 2.55 33.93 -18.31
N LEU A 155 1.87 32.83 -18.57
CA LEU A 155 2.39 31.48 -18.28
C LEU A 155 3.72 31.22 -19.03
N ARG A 156 3.79 31.60 -20.31
CA ARG A 156 5.02 31.45 -21.11
C ARG A 156 6.18 32.23 -20.53
N SER A 157 5.91 33.44 -20.05
CA SER A 157 6.92 34.29 -19.40
C SER A 157 7.39 33.69 -18.07
N SER A 158 6.49 33.10 -17.26
CA SER A 158 6.85 32.48 -15.98
C SER A 158 7.66 31.19 -16.14
N LEU A 159 7.40 30.44 -17.22
CA LEU A 159 8.14 29.23 -17.59
C LEU A 159 9.44 29.52 -18.36
N ALA A 160 9.73 30.79 -18.64
CA ALA A 160 10.87 31.24 -19.44
C ALA A 160 10.99 30.50 -20.79
N LEU A 161 9.86 30.32 -21.49
CA LEU A 161 9.87 29.69 -22.81
C LEU A 161 10.56 30.60 -23.85
N PRO A 162 11.41 30.03 -24.73
CA PRO A 162 11.95 30.75 -25.89
C PRO A 162 10.85 31.37 -26.76
N THR A 163 11.16 32.54 -27.33
CA THR A 163 10.27 33.24 -28.26
C THR A 163 9.91 32.35 -29.44
N GLY A 164 8.62 32.24 -29.75
CA GLY A 164 8.12 31.40 -30.85
C GLY A 164 7.90 29.92 -30.52
N GLN A 165 8.45 29.40 -29.41
CA GLN A 165 8.22 28.01 -29.01
C GLN A 165 6.79 27.83 -28.49
N ARG A 166 6.09 26.77 -28.91
CA ARG A 166 4.73 26.47 -28.42
C ARG A 166 4.79 25.75 -27.08
N LEU A 167 3.78 25.95 -26.23
CA LEU A 167 3.65 25.16 -25.00
C LEU A 167 3.39 23.69 -25.37
N PRO A 168 4.12 22.74 -24.76
CA PRO A 168 3.93 21.31 -24.99
C PRO A 168 2.66 20.81 -24.28
N TRP A 169 1.51 21.12 -24.85
CA TRP A 169 0.23 20.59 -24.40
C TRP A 169 0.11 19.11 -24.73
N THR A 170 -0.39 18.34 -23.78
CA THR A 170 -0.60 16.90 -23.88
C THR A 170 -1.87 16.52 -23.13
N ASP A 171 -2.36 15.32 -23.40
CA ASP A 171 -3.43 14.69 -22.64
C ASP A 171 -2.88 14.13 -21.31
N ARG A 172 -3.77 13.55 -20.50
CA ARG A 172 -3.37 12.97 -19.21
C ARG A 172 -2.33 11.86 -19.39
N ALA A 173 -2.54 10.98 -20.37
CA ALA A 173 -1.66 9.85 -20.64
C ALA A 173 -0.25 10.28 -21.06
N GLY A 174 -0.13 11.28 -21.93
CA GLY A 174 1.16 11.83 -22.30
C GLY A 174 1.84 12.61 -21.17
N PHE A 175 1.08 13.23 -20.26
CA PHE A 175 1.63 13.85 -19.05
C PHE A 175 2.20 12.80 -18.08
N GLU A 176 1.53 11.65 -17.92
CA GLU A 176 2.02 10.56 -17.07
C GLU A 176 3.34 9.96 -17.58
N GLY A 177 3.55 9.96 -18.90
CA GLY A 177 4.85 9.61 -19.49
C GLY A 177 5.94 10.69 -19.37
N SER A 178 5.61 11.88 -18.86
CA SER A 178 6.49 13.05 -18.86
C SER A 178 7.42 13.09 -17.63
N PRO A 179 8.57 13.79 -17.71
CA PRO A 179 9.46 13.96 -16.56
C PRO A 179 8.90 14.88 -15.46
N CYS A 180 7.73 15.49 -15.66
CA CYS A 180 7.03 16.27 -14.64
C CYS A 180 6.17 15.39 -13.71
N MET A 181 5.88 14.15 -14.10
CA MET A 181 5.16 13.23 -13.23
C MET A 181 6.05 12.90 -12.03
N PRO A 182 5.57 13.08 -10.78
CA PRO A 182 6.29 12.63 -9.60
C PRO A 182 6.53 11.12 -9.69
N GLN A 183 7.76 10.72 -9.94
CA GLN A 183 8.13 9.31 -9.90
C GLN A 183 8.22 8.88 -8.45
N VAL A 184 7.53 7.79 -8.10
CA VAL A 184 7.77 7.11 -6.83
C VAL A 184 9.26 6.75 -6.81
N PRO A 185 10.03 7.14 -5.78
CA PRO A 185 11.44 6.83 -5.72
C PRO A 185 11.63 5.32 -5.92
N THR A 186 12.42 4.92 -6.91
CA THR A 186 12.74 3.51 -7.19
C THR A 186 13.30 2.80 -5.96
N GLY A 187 13.99 3.55 -5.08
CA GLY A 187 14.44 3.08 -3.78
C GLY A 187 13.31 2.68 -2.83
N PHE A 188 12.15 3.33 -2.87
CA PHE A 188 11.01 2.95 -2.03
C PHE A 188 10.42 1.61 -2.46
N GLN A 189 10.32 1.37 -3.78
CA GLN A 189 9.93 0.06 -4.31
C GLN A 189 10.95 -1.02 -3.91
N GLY A 190 12.25 -0.74 -4.06
CA GLY A 190 13.31 -1.68 -3.67
C GLY A 190 13.39 -1.97 -2.17
N VAL A 191 13.19 -0.96 -1.31
CA VAL A 191 13.15 -1.14 0.15
C VAL A 191 11.92 -1.96 0.54
N SER A 192 10.76 -1.65 -0.04
CA SER A 192 9.54 -2.43 0.21
C SER A 192 9.74 -3.90 -0.19
N SER A 193 10.25 -4.18 -1.40
CA SER A 193 10.48 -5.55 -1.88
C SER A 193 11.54 -6.31 -1.08
N THR A 194 12.57 -5.60 -0.59
CA THR A 194 13.63 -6.21 0.23
C THR A 194 13.11 -6.56 1.62
N LEU A 195 12.38 -5.64 2.28
CA LEU A 195 11.71 -5.91 3.54
C LEU A 195 10.72 -7.08 3.42
N TRP A 196 9.99 -7.13 2.30
CA TRP A 196 9.13 -8.24 1.92
C TRP A 196 9.85 -9.58 1.83
N THR A 197 11.00 -9.59 1.15
CA THR A 197 11.80 -10.81 0.97
C THR A 197 12.36 -11.28 2.31
N LEU A 198 12.88 -10.36 3.12
CA LEU A 198 13.41 -10.67 4.45
C LEU A 198 12.34 -11.22 5.39
N LEU A 199 11.12 -10.68 5.35
CA LEU A 199 10.01 -11.17 6.15
C LEU A 199 9.50 -12.54 5.67
N SER A 200 9.47 -12.77 4.35
CA SER A 200 9.11 -14.07 3.78
C SER A 200 10.14 -15.14 4.14
N LEU A 201 11.43 -14.79 4.14
CA LEU A 201 12.50 -15.69 4.57
C LEU A 201 12.44 -15.98 6.08
N SER A 202 12.09 -15.00 6.91
CA SER A 202 11.97 -15.22 8.36
C SER A 202 10.79 -16.12 8.71
N THR A 203 9.63 -15.92 8.05
CA THR A 203 8.46 -16.81 8.22
C THR A 203 8.76 -18.25 7.78
N LEU A 204 9.44 -18.44 6.65
CA LEU A 204 9.89 -19.75 6.17
C LEU A 204 10.87 -20.40 7.17
N GLY A 205 11.82 -19.62 7.69
CA GLY A 205 12.76 -20.06 8.71
C GLY A 205 12.07 -20.51 10.00
N CYS A 206 11.05 -19.78 10.46
CA CYS A 206 10.24 -20.18 11.61
C CYS A 206 9.46 -21.47 11.35
N ALA A 207 8.86 -21.64 10.17
CA ALA A 207 8.14 -22.84 9.80
C ALA A 207 9.06 -24.07 9.75
N LEU A 208 10.26 -23.92 9.15
CA LEU A 208 11.28 -24.98 9.12
C LEU A 208 11.79 -25.32 10.54
N GLY A 209 12.06 -24.30 11.36
CA GLY A 209 12.47 -24.49 12.75
C GLY A 209 11.43 -25.26 13.58
N LEU A 210 10.15 -24.92 13.42
CA LEU A 210 9.03 -25.65 14.03
C LEU A 210 8.94 -27.09 13.52
N GLY A 211 9.12 -27.32 12.21
CA GLY A 211 9.14 -28.65 11.62
C GLY A 211 10.26 -29.53 12.18
N VAL A 212 11.48 -28.99 12.28
CA VAL A 212 12.64 -29.69 12.87
C VAL A 212 12.41 -29.97 14.36
N TRP A 213 11.88 -29.00 15.10
CA TRP A 213 11.55 -29.18 16.51
C TRP A 213 10.51 -30.29 16.71
N PHE A 214 9.43 -30.27 15.93
CA PHE A 214 8.38 -31.29 15.99
C PHE A 214 8.92 -32.68 15.66
N TRP A 215 9.78 -32.78 14.63
CA TRP A 215 10.44 -34.04 14.27
C TRP A 215 11.33 -34.55 15.41
N ARG A 216 12.15 -33.69 16.02
CA ARG A 216 12.98 -34.05 17.19
C ARG A 216 12.16 -34.48 18.39
N VAL A 217 11.05 -33.81 18.69
CA VAL A 217 10.14 -34.20 19.80
C VAL A 217 9.53 -35.58 19.53
N ARG A 218 9.19 -35.90 18.28
CA ARG A 218 8.64 -37.21 17.90
C ARG A 218 9.67 -38.33 17.94
N THR A 219 10.93 -38.07 17.56
CA THR A 219 11.99 -39.09 17.49
C THR A 219 12.79 -39.25 18.77
N SER A 220 12.70 -38.31 19.72
CA SER A 220 13.37 -38.45 21.01
C SER A 220 12.70 -39.57 21.82
N PRO A 221 13.43 -40.62 22.23
CA PRO A 221 12.87 -41.66 23.09
C PRO A 221 12.44 -41.01 24.40
N VAL A 222 11.19 -41.26 24.80
CA VAL A 222 10.69 -40.84 26.12
C VAL A 222 11.44 -41.68 27.15
N ILE A 223 12.51 -41.11 27.71
CA ILE A 223 13.16 -41.64 28.91
C ILE A 223 12.17 -41.41 30.04
N TRP A 224 11.31 -42.40 30.28
CA TRP A 224 10.53 -42.43 31.51
C TRP A 224 11.52 -42.53 32.66
N PRO A 225 11.52 -41.59 33.62
CA PRO A 225 12.27 -41.83 34.85
C PRO A 225 11.71 -43.12 35.43
N GLU A 226 12.54 -44.15 35.51
CA GLU A 226 12.22 -45.35 36.28
C GLU A 226 11.70 -44.87 37.63
N ARG A 227 10.45 -45.24 37.95
CA ARG A 227 9.92 -45.04 39.29
C ARG A 227 10.89 -45.75 40.21
N SER A 228 11.72 -44.97 40.91
CA SER A 228 12.39 -45.45 42.11
C SER A 228 11.28 -45.94 43.02
N GLY A 229 11.15 -47.27 43.09
CA GLY A 229 10.23 -47.92 43.99
C GLY A 229 10.49 -47.43 45.41
N PRO A 230 9.45 -47.31 46.24
CA PRO A 230 9.69 -46.91 47.61
C PRO A 230 10.49 -48.02 48.30
N ASN A 231 11.66 -47.63 48.83
CA ASN A 231 12.40 -48.45 49.79
C ASN A 231 11.53 -48.56 51.05
N TRP A 232 10.76 -49.64 51.15
CA TRP A 232 10.18 -50.12 52.41
C TRP A 232 10.72 -51.52 52.66
#